data_AF-A0A3M7KX67-F1
#
_entry.id   AF-A0A3M7KX67-F1
#
_cell.length_a   1.000
_cell.length_b   1.000
_cell.length_c   1.000
_cell.angle_alpha   90.00
_cell.angle_beta   90.00
_cell.angle_gamma   90.00
#
_symmetry.space_group_name_H-M   'P 1'
#
loop_
_entity.id
_entity.type
_entity.pdbx_description
1 polymer ?
#
loop_
_entity_poly.entity_id
_entity_poly.type
_entity_poly.pdbx_seq_one_letter_code
_entity_poly.pdbx_strand_id
1 'polypeptide(L)'
;MIITDAHAWIYRSHHAMPKERLKAPDGTDTTTVHLFLGMLWRLLRLNPQATHVAAVFDFPGKNFRHQMYPDYKAHRKATPPEIKQAGPQLRSLLAQIGIPVLCVPGVEADDVIASLAVRGIQVWRWA
;
A
#
# COMPACT_ATOMS: atom_id res chain seq x y z
N MET A 1 -4.76 -13.25 -9.08
CA MET A 1 -3.82 -12.57 -8.16
C MET A 1 -4.20 -11.11 -8.07
N ILE A 2 -4.16 -10.52 -6.88
CA ILE A 2 -4.41 -9.11 -6.61
C ILE A 2 -3.13 -8.51 -6.03
N ILE A 3 -2.68 -7.38 -6.56
CA ILE A 3 -1.52 -6.64 -6.04
C ILE A 3 -1.96 -5.21 -5.82
N THR A 4 -1.78 -4.69 -4.60
CA THR A 4 -2.18 -3.32 -4.25
C THR A 4 -0.97 -2.43 -4.03
N ASP A 5 -1.05 -1.19 -4.52
CA ASP A 5 -0.19 -0.10 -4.04
C ASP A 5 -0.74 0.38 -2.69
N ALA A 6 -0.01 0.08 -1.62
CA ALA A 6 -0.44 0.40 -0.27
C ALA A 6 -0.44 1.91 0.01
N HIS A 7 0.52 2.69 -0.50
CA HIS A 7 0.54 4.13 -0.23
C HIS A 7 -0.62 4.82 -0.94
N ALA A 8 -0.89 4.51 -2.21
CA ALA A 8 -2.06 5.07 -2.90
C ALA A 8 -3.36 4.77 -2.16
N TRP A 9 -3.48 3.58 -1.57
CA TRP A 9 -4.63 3.20 -0.75
C TRP A 9 -4.68 3.97 0.57
N ILE A 10 -3.57 4.13 1.28
CA ILE A 10 -3.50 4.92 2.52
C ILE A 10 -3.90 6.37 2.26
N TYR A 11 -3.40 6.99 1.19
CA TYR A 11 -3.78 8.34 0.80
C TYR A 11 -5.28 8.42 0.49
N ARG A 12 -5.84 7.46 -0.26
CA ARG A 12 -7.29 7.40 -0.51
C ARG A 12 -8.10 7.28 0.78
N SER A 13 -7.69 6.39 1.70
CA SER A 13 -8.35 6.21 2.99
C SER A 13 -8.27 7.48 3.84
N HIS A 14 -7.13 8.18 3.83
CA HIS A 14 -6.95 9.43 4.55
C HIS A 14 -7.84 10.56 4.00
N HIS A 15 -7.99 10.68 2.69
CA HIS A 15 -8.85 11.73 2.11
C HIS A 15 -10.35 11.39 2.16
N ALA A 16 -10.71 10.13 2.42
CA ALA A 16 -12.09 9.67 2.56
C ALA A 16 -12.60 9.68 4.02
N MET A 17 -11.85 10.26 4.95
CA MET A 17 -12.18 10.23 6.38
C MET A 17 -13.49 10.96 6.70
N PRO A 18 -14.40 10.33 7.45
CA PRO A 18 -15.59 11.00 7.97
C PRO A 18 -15.24 12.11 8.97
N LYS A 19 -16.19 13.01 9.24
CA LYS A 19 -16.02 14.08 10.23
C LYS A 19 -15.72 13.53 11.63
N GLU A 20 -16.33 12.41 11.97
CA GLU A 20 -16.11 11.70 13.23
C GLU A 20 -14.94 10.71 13.08
N ARG A 21 -13.87 10.93 13.84
CA ARG A 21 -12.67 10.09 13.81
C ARG A 21 -12.87 8.83 14.64
N LEU A 22 -12.35 7.70 14.17
CA LEU A 22 -12.26 6.47 14.94
C LEU A 22 -10.98 6.48 15.77
N LYS A 23 -11.11 6.26 17.08
CA LYS A 23 -9.97 6.19 18.00
C LYS A 23 -9.99 4.89 18.78
N ALA A 24 -8.81 4.32 19.00
CA ALA A 24 -8.62 3.21 19.92
C ALA A 24 -8.76 3.68 21.39
N PRO A 25 -8.92 2.76 22.36
CA PRO A 25 -9.06 3.13 23.78
C PRO A 25 -7.89 3.95 24.35
N ASP A 26 -6.69 3.79 23.77
CA ASP A 26 -5.49 4.56 24.12
C ASP A 26 -5.41 5.95 23.45
N GLY A 27 -6.44 6.32 22.66
CA GLY A 27 -6.52 7.59 21.95
C GLY A 27 -5.89 7.60 20.55
N THR A 28 -5.27 6.51 20.10
CA THR A 28 -4.66 6.39 18.77
C THR A 28 -5.72 6.52 17.66
N ASP A 29 -5.50 7.39 16.67
CA ASP A 29 -6.39 7.47 15.50
C ASP A 29 -6.26 6.21 14.63
N THR A 30 -7.39 5.54 14.41
CA THR A 30 -7.47 4.30 13.63
C THR A 30 -8.31 4.46 12.36
N THR A 31 -8.75 5.68 12.04
CA THR A 31 -9.67 5.96 10.93
C THR A 31 -9.09 5.54 9.59
N THR A 32 -7.82 5.88 9.30
CA THR A 32 -7.14 5.48 8.05
C THR A 32 -7.08 3.96 7.92
N VAL A 33 -6.67 3.29 9.00
CA VAL A 33 -6.49 1.84 9.05
C VAL A 33 -7.83 1.14 8.82
N HIS A 34 -8.88 1.59 9.51
CA HIS A 34 -10.22 1.05 9.35
C HIS A 34 -10.74 1.20 7.92
N LEU A 35 -10.61 2.38 7.32
CA LEU A 35 -11.06 2.63 5.94
C LEU A 35 -10.25 1.82 4.93
N PHE A 36 -8.94 1.70 5.12
CA PHE A 36 -8.08 0.86 4.29
C PHE A 36 -8.55 -0.60 4.33
N LEU A 37 -8.80 -1.14 5.53
CA LEU A 37 -9.26 -2.52 5.69
C LEU A 37 -10.65 -2.73 5.11
N GLY A 38 -11.55 -1.75 5.23
CA GLY A 38 -12.85 -1.78 4.57
C GLY A 38 -12.74 -1.86 3.04
N MET A 39 -11.83 -1.06 2.45
CA MET A 39 -11.54 -1.13 1.01
C MET A 39 -10.98 -2.49 0.61
N LEU A 40 -10.08 -3.05 1.43
CA LEU A 40 -9.42 -4.33 1.15
C LEU A 40 -10.44 -5.47 1.23
N TRP A 41 -11.26 -5.47 2.27
CA TRP A 41 -12.31 -6.45 2.46
C TRP A 41 -13.34 -6.41 1.32
N ARG A 42 -13.73 -5.21 0.88
CA ARG A 42 -14.60 -5.04 -0.30
C ARG A 42 -13.93 -5.59 -1.56
N LEU A 43 -12.65 -5.30 -1.78
CA LEU A 43 -11.89 -5.81 -2.93
C LEU A 43 -11.88 -7.34 -2.96
N LEU A 44 -11.59 -7.98 -1.82
CA LEU A 44 -11.56 -9.45 -1.70
C LEU A 44 -12.94 -10.06 -1.96
N ARG A 45 -14.02 -9.45 -1.42
CA ARG A 45 -15.40 -9.90 -1.66
C ARG A 45 -15.83 -9.78 -3.13
N LEU A 46 -15.40 -8.73 -3.83
CA LEU A 46 -15.69 -8.54 -5.24
C LEU A 46 -14.89 -9.49 -6.16
N ASN A 47 -13.84 -10.14 -5.63
CA ASN A 47 -12.94 -11.01 -6.39
C ASN A 47 -12.79 -12.38 -5.71
N PRO A 48 -13.87 -13.16 -5.53
CA PRO A 48 -13.83 -14.43 -4.79
C PRO A 48 -12.90 -15.48 -5.42
N GLN A 49 -12.67 -15.41 -6.73
CA GLN A 49 -11.73 -16.27 -7.46
C GLN A 49 -10.25 -15.92 -7.27
N ALA A 50 -9.92 -14.82 -6.59
CA ALA A 50 -8.54 -14.43 -6.38
C ALA A 50 -7.86 -15.36 -5.38
N THR A 51 -6.90 -16.16 -5.85
CA THR A 51 -6.16 -17.12 -5.02
C THR A 51 -4.99 -16.50 -4.25
N HIS A 52 -4.53 -15.31 -4.67
CA HIS A 52 -3.36 -14.63 -4.10
C HIS A 52 -3.64 -13.14 -3.99
N VAL A 53 -3.23 -12.54 -2.87
CA VAL A 53 -3.25 -11.10 -2.62
C VAL A 53 -1.90 -10.66 -2.04
N ALA A 54 -1.39 -9.49 -2.43
CA ALA A 54 -0.21 -8.89 -1.82
C ALA A 54 -0.35 -7.37 -1.77
N ALA A 55 0.23 -6.76 -0.75
CA ALA A 55 0.32 -5.30 -0.60
C ALA A 55 1.77 -4.86 -0.80
N VAL A 56 1.99 -3.90 -1.69
CA VAL A 56 3.31 -3.36 -2.00
C VAL A 56 3.43 -1.96 -1.42
N PHE A 57 4.49 -1.76 -0.64
CA PHE A 57 4.84 -0.45 -0.09
C PHE A 57 6.13 0.04 -0.73
N ASP A 58 6.24 1.36 -0.89
CA ASP A 58 7.52 1.98 -1.22
C ASP A 58 8.56 1.72 -0.13
N PHE A 59 9.80 1.57 -0.57
CA PHE A 59 10.94 1.57 0.31
C PHE A 59 11.28 3.01 0.72
N PRO A 60 11.54 3.27 2.02
CA PRO A 60 11.90 4.61 2.46
C PRO A 60 13.26 5.03 1.88
N GLY A 61 13.33 6.25 1.36
CA GLY A 61 14.58 6.86 0.89
C GLY A 61 14.63 7.11 -0.61
N LYS A 62 15.83 7.44 -1.10
CA LYS A 62 16.08 7.71 -2.51
C LYS A 62 16.21 6.40 -3.29
N ASN A 63 15.78 6.42 -4.54
CA ASN A 63 15.90 5.32 -5.50
C ASN A 63 16.75 5.75 -6.70
N PHE A 64 16.90 4.86 -7.69
CA PHE A 64 17.68 5.14 -8.90
C PHE A 64 17.19 6.39 -9.67
N ARG A 65 15.90 6.75 -9.60
CA ARG A 65 15.36 7.94 -10.26
C ARG A 65 15.94 9.22 -9.66
N HIS A 66 16.20 9.24 -8.36
CA HIS A 66 16.85 10.39 -7.70
C HIS A 66 18.33 10.52 -8.05
N GLN A 67 18.98 9.43 -8.47
CA GLN A 67 20.36 9.46 -8.97
C GLN A 67 20.39 10.01 -10.40
N MET A 68 19.41 9.64 -11.22
CA MET A 68 19.27 10.13 -12.60
C MET A 68 18.80 11.59 -12.66
N TYR A 69 17.89 11.97 -11.75
CA TYR A 69 17.32 13.30 -11.69
C TYR A 69 17.11 13.73 -10.23
N PRO A 70 17.98 14.61 -9.68
CA PRO A 70 17.91 15.01 -8.28
C PRO A 70 16.59 15.65 -7.85
N ASP A 71 15.93 16.40 -8.74
CA ASP A 71 14.66 17.09 -8.47
C ASP A 71 13.42 16.20 -8.69
N TYR A 72 13.62 14.90 -8.88
CA TYR A 72 12.52 13.95 -9.01
C TYR A 72 11.59 14.01 -7.79
N LYS A 73 10.30 14.25 -8.02
CA LYS A 73 9.26 14.44 -6.97
C LYS A 73 9.54 15.58 -5.98
N ALA A 74 10.47 16.50 -6.26
CA ALA A 74 10.80 17.62 -5.35
C ALA A 74 9.60 18.54 -5.04
N HIS A 75 8.64 18.65 -5.97
CA HIS A 75 7.43 19.46 -5.79
C HIS A 75 6.31 18.77 -4.99
N ARG A 76 6.50 17.52 -4.54
CA ARG A 76 5.48 16.83 -3.73
C ARG A 76 5.37 17.48 -2.35
N LYS A 77 4.13 17.71 -1.92
CA LYS A 77 3.85 18.12 -0.53
C LYS A 77 4.35 17.06 0.44
N ALA A 78 4.80 17.50 1.61
CA ALA A 78 5.19 16.60 2.70
C ALA A 78 4.04 15.64 3.04
N THR A 79 4.38 14.37 3.26
CA THR A 79 3.40 13.37 3.69
C THR A 79 2.80 13.77 5.05
N PRO A 80 1.46 13.84 5.18
CA PRO A 80 0.78 14.11 6.45
C PRO A 80 1.23 13.17 7.58
N PRO A 81 1.32 13.66 8.83
CA PRO A 81 1.70 12.83 9.99
C PRO A 81 0.84 11.57 10.15
N GLU A 82 -0.46 11.68 9.90
CA GLU A 82 -1.45 10.59 10.03
C GLU A 82 -1.16 9.46 9.04
N ILE A 83 -0.73 9.81 7.82
CA ILE A 83 -0.31 8.83 6.80
C ILE A 83 0.99 8.15 7.22
N LYS A 84 1.95 8.91 7.78
CA LYS A 84 3.20 8.34 8.30
C LYS A 84 2.95 7.37 9.46
N GLN A 85 1.97 7.64 10.33
CA GLN A 85 1.59 6.77 11.45
C GLN A 85 0.84 5.52 10.97
N ALA A 86 -0.06 5.64 9.99
CA ALA A 86 -0.83 4.52 9.47
C ALA A 86 0.02 3.47 8.74
N GLY A 87 1.12 3.89 8.08
CA GLY A 87 1.98 2.99 7.31
C GLY A 87 2.51 1.80 8.11
N PRO A 88 3.26 2.01 9.22
CA PRO A 88 3.76 0.92 10.06
C PRO A 88 2.66 0.05 10.66
N GLN A 89 1.54 0.66 11.11
CA GLN A 89 0.40 -0.08 11.66
C GLN A 89 -0.20 -1.04 10.62
N LEU A 90 -0.40 -0.57 9.39
CA LEU A 90 -0.93 -1.39 8.29
C LEU A 90 0.04 -2.50 7.89
N ARG A 91 1.35 -2.24 7.83
CA ARG A 91 2.34 -3.30 7.55
C ARG A 91 2.23 -4.43 8.57
N SER A 92 2.19 -4.10 9.86
CA SER A 92 2.07 -5.08 10.93
C SER A 92 0.75 -5.84 10.85
N LEU A 93 -0.38 -5.13 10.68
CA LEU A 93 -1.70 -5.74 10.66
C LEU A 93 -1.90 -6.63 9.42
N LEU A 94 -1.45 -6.20 8.24
CA LEU A 94 -1.52 -6.99 7.01
C LEU A 94 -0.74 -8.30 7.15
N ALA A 95 0.46 -8.24 7.75
CA ALA A 95 1.25 -9.44 8.04
C ALA A 95 0.52 -10.39 9.00
N GLN A 96 -0.12 -9.87 10.05
CA GLN A 96 -0.88 -10.66 11.02
C GLN A 96 -2.09 -11.37 10.41
N ILE A 97 -2.77 -10.74 9.45
CA ILE A 97 -3.91 -11.37 8.75
C ILE A 97 -3.48 -12.21 7.53
N GLY A 98 -2.18 -12.50 7.41
CA GLY A 98 -1.65 -13.40 6.38
C GLY A 98 -1.55 -12.79 4.98
N ILE A 99 -1.60 -11.46 4.86
CA ILE A 99 -1.38 -10.77 3.58
C ILE A 99 0.11 -10.43 3.43
N PRO A 100 0.81 -10.99 2.43
CA PRO A 100 2.18 -10.64 2.13
C PRO A 100 2.36 -9.14 1.91
N VAL A 101 3.33 -8.56 2.62
CA VAL A 101 3.75 -7.16 2.48
C VAL A 101 5.11 -7.13 1.81
N LEU A 102 5.18 -6.51 0.64
CA LEU A 102 6.40 -6.37 -0.15
C LEU A 102 6.93 -4.94 -0.05
N CYS A 103 8.24 -4.82 0.16
CA CYS A 103 8.93 -3.54 0.25
C CYS A 103 10.38 -3.76 -0.21
N VAL A 104 10.70 -3.37 -1.44
CA VAL A 104 11.99 -3.71 -2.07
C VAL A 104 12.92 -2.49 -2.09
N PRO A 105 14.12 -2.58 -1.51
CA PRO A 105 15.09 -1.49 -1.53
C PRO A 105 15.43 -1.01 -2.94
N GLY A 106 15.58 0.31 -3.10
CA GLY A 106 16.09 0.93 -4.31
C GLY A 106 15.09 1.09 -5.46
N VAL A 107 13.84 0.64 -5.31
CA VAL A 107 12.77 0.76 -6.32
C VAL A 107 11.45 1.25 -5.68
N GLU A 108 10.52 1.73 -6.51
CA GLU A 108 9.18 2.15 -6.08
C GLU A 108 8.20 0.97 -6.07
N ALA A 109 7.07 1.13 -5.38
CA ALA A 109 6.01 0.13 -5.38
C ALA A 109 5.55 -0.22 -6.80
N ASP A 110 5.45 0.78 -7.69
CA ASP A 110 5.08 0.61 -9.09
C ASP A 110 6.02 -0.35 -9.84
N ASP A 111 7.32 -0.28 -9.57
CA ASP A 111 8.32 -1.16 -10.22
C ASP A 111 8.12 -2.62 -9.80
N VAL A 112 7.82 -2.85 -8.52
CA VAL A 112 7.54 -4.18 -7.97
C VAL A 112 6.22 -4.72 -8.51
N ILE A 113 5.17 -3.90 -8.56
CA ILE A 113 3.86 -4.26 -9.10
C ILE A 113 3.99 -4.65 -10.58
N ALA A 114 4.66 -3.83 -11.39
CA ALA A 114 4.89 -4.12 -12.80
C ALA A 114 5.67 -5.43 -13.00
N SER A 115 6.73 -5.64 -12.21
CA SER A 115 7.55 -6.85 -12.27
C SER A 115 6.73 -8.11 -11.95
N LEU A 116 5.92 -8.07 -10.89
CA LEU A 116 5.05 -9.18 -10.50
C LEU A 116 3.93 -9.43 -11.52
N ALA A 117 3.35 -8.38 -12.09
CA ALA A 117 2.34 -8.50 -13.13
C ALA A 117 2.89 -9.21 -14.37
N VAL A 118 4.08 -8.81 -14.85
CA VAL A 118 4.73 -9.43 -16.00
C VAL A 118 5.10 -10.88 -15.73
N ARG A 119 5.74 -11.17 -14.59
CA ARG A 119 6.10 -12.55 -14.22
C ARG A 119 4.85 -13.42 -14.06
N GLY A 120 3.78 -12.88 -13.49
CA GLY A 120 2.49 -13.54 -13.43
C GLY A 120 1.99 -13.90 -14.82
N ILE A 121 1.90 -12.94 -15.74
CA ILE A 121 1.44 -13.19 -17.13
C ILE A 121 2.29 -14.25 -17.84
N GLN A 122 3.61 -14.25 -17.65
CA GLN A 122 4.48 -15.27 -18.25
C GLN A 122 4.16 -16.69 -17.76
N VAL A 123 3.87 -16.87 -16.46
CA VAL A 123 3.45 -18.17 -15.91
C VAL A 123 2.12 -18.64 -16.52
N TRP A 124 1.19 -17.71 -16.80
CA TRP A 124 -0.12 -18.03 -17.37
C TRP A 124 -0.14 -18.21 -18.90
N ARG A 125 0.94 -17.84 -19.62
CA ARG A 125 1.03 -18.01 -21.09
C ARG A 125 1.53 -19.39 -21.54
N TRP A 126 1.93 -20.24 -20.59
CA TRP A 126 2.50 -21.57 -20.84
C TRP A 126 1.63 -22.71 -20.27
N ALA A 127 0.42 -22.38 -19.80
CA ALA A 127 -0.62 -23.31 -19.38
C ALA A 127 -1.82 -23.16 -20.32
#